data_AF-A0ABD3U276-F1
#
_entry.id   AF-A0ABD3U276-F1
#
_cell.length_a   1.000
_cell.length_b   1.000
_cell.length_c   1.000
_cell.angle_alpha   90.00
_cell.angle_beta   90.00
_cell.angle_gamma   90.00
#
_symmetry.space_group_name_H-M   'P 1'
#
loop_
_entity.id
_entity.type
_entity.pdbx_description
1 polymer ?
#
loop_
_entity_poly.entity_id
_entity_poly.type
_entity_poly.pdbx_seq_one_letter_code
_entity_poly.pdbx_strand_id
1 'polypeptide(L)'
;MDIFVLSAVAYGEGVYFATTSKYSHGYAKADNNGVRRMYVARVLTGQFTKGVSGMKAPPPNPSFQGNNVLYDSVVDNTANPGMYIIFHDPQAYPEYLIEYK
;
A
#
# COMPACT_ATOMS: atom_id res chain seq x y z
N MET A 1 -4.82 -8.08 -1.27
CA MET A 1 -4.20 -6.75 -1.12
C MET A 1 -3.65 -6.74 0.29
N ASP A 2 -2.33 -6.85 0.41
CA ASP A 2 -1.72 -7.43 1.61
C ASP A 2 -0.81 -6.44 2.31
N ILE A 3 -0.93 -6.31 3.63
CA ILE A 3 -0.26 -5.26 4.41
C ILE A 3 1.19 -5.63 4.72
N PHE A 4 2.15 -4.76 4.35
CA PHE A 4 3.53 -4.84 4.81
C PHE A 4 4.05 -3.46 5.19
N VAL A 5 4.78 -3.37 6.31
CA VAL A 5 5.51 -2.17 6.72
C VAL A 5 6.94 -2.32 6.20
N LEU A 6 7.26 -1.58 5.14
CA LEU A 6 8.60 -1.53 4.53
C LEU A 6 9.47 -0.49 5.24
N SER A 7 10.71 -0.85 5.61
CA SER A 7 11.73 0.10 6.09
C SER A 7 12.47 0.83 4.96
N ALA A 8 12.02 0.67 3.71
CA ALA A 8 12.56 1.35 2.52
C ALA A 8 11.39 1.88 1.69
N VAL A 9 11.00 3.13 1.97
CA VAL A 9 9.79 3.79 1.49
C VAL A 9 10.00 4.45 0.14
N ALA A 10 10.13 3.64 -0.91
CA ALA A 10 10.45 4.09 -2.27
C ALA A 10 9.38 5.01 -2.90
N TYR A 11 8.15 4.96 -2.39
CA TYR A 11 6.97 5.62 -2.97
C TYR A 11 6.20 6.47 -1.95
N GLY A 12 6.74 6.61 -0.73
CA GLY A 12 6.15 7.40 0.35
C GLY A 12 6.17 6.69 1.70
N GLU A 13 6.22 7.46 2.78
CA GLU A 13 6.12 7.03 4.18
C GLU A 13 4.68 6.64 4.52
N GLY A 14 4.21 5.53 3.94
CA GLY A 14 2.87 5.00 4.16
C GLY A 14 2.85 3.49 4.31
N VAL A 15 1.65 2.92 4.34
CA VAL A 15 1.44 1.47 4.45
C VAL A 15 1.29 0.89 3.05
N TYR A 16 2.07 -0.15 2.76
CA TYR A 16 2.19 -0.73 1.43
C TYR A 16 1.30 -1.94 1.28
N PHE A 17 0.62 -1.99 0.15
CA PHE A 17 -0.29 -3.06 -0.20
C PHE A 17 -0.05 -3.55 -1.62
N ALA A 18 0.36 -4.80 -1.78
CA ALA A 18 0.59 -5.38 -3.09
C ALA A 18 -0.71 -5.89 -3.73
N THR A 19 -0.79 -5.84 -5.06
CA THR A 19 -1.91 -6.40 -5.84
C THR A 19 -1.78 -7.91 -6.04
N THR A 20 -0.58 -8.47 -5.86
CA THR A 20 -0.32 -9.91 -5.98
C THR A 20 0.36 -10.49 -4.75
N SER A 21 -0.07 -11.68 -4.34
CA SER A 21 0.52 -12.41 -3.21
C SER A 21 1.98 -12.82 -3.45
N LYS A 22 2.39 -12.97 -4.71
CA LYS A 22 3.79 -13.23 -5.08
C LYS A 22 4.71 -12.11 -4.63
N TYR A 23 4.28 -10.85 -4.78
CA TYR A 23 5.06 -9.70 -4.33
C TYR A 23 5.11 -9.66 -2.79
N SER A 24 3.95 -9.84 -2.16
CA SER A 24 3.77 -9.96 -0.71
C SER A 24 4.65 -11.02 -0.06
N HIS A 25 4.83 -12.18 -0.71
CA HIS A 25 5.63 -13.28 -0.18
C HIS A 25 7.10 -12.89 0.10
N GLY A 26 7.68 -11.98 -0.70
CA GLY A 26 9.02 -11.46 -0.46
C GLY A 26 9.17 -10.72 0.88
N TYR A 27 8.05 -10.23 1.43
CA TYR A 27 8.00 -9.50 2.70
C TYR A 27 7.43 -10.32 3.85
N ALA A 28 6.68 -11.39 3.56
CA ALA A 28 6.17 -12.33 4.55
C ALA A 28 7.30 -13.23 5.07
N LYS A 29 8.15 -12.71 5.96
CA LYS A 29 9.25 -13.46 6.59
C LYS A 29 8.70 -14.67 7.34
N ALA A 30 9.36 -15.81 7.14
CA ALA A 30 9.05 -17.01 7.89
C ALA A 30 9.50 -16.85 9.35
N ASP A 31 8.69 -17.33 10.28
CA ASP A 31 9.07 -17.47 11.68
C ASP A 31 9.96 -18.72 11.92
N ASN A 32 10.31 -18.97 13.18
CA ASN A 32 11.17 -20.11 13.57
C ASN A 32 10.58 -21.48 13.18
N ASN A 33 9.28 -21.58 12.91
CA ASN A 33 8.60 -22.81 12.48
C ASN A 33 8.43 -22.89 10.95
N GLY A 34 9.02 -21.94 10.21
CA GLY A 34 8.87 -21.80 8.77
C GLY A 34 7.52 -21.22 8.35
N VAL A 35 6.69 -20.73 9.28
CA VAL A 35 5.35 -20.20 8.96
C VAL A 35 5.46 -18.73 8.57
N ARG A 36 4.80 -18.39 7.47
CA ARG A 36 4.67 -17.04 6.93
C ARG A 36 3.26 -16.53 7.16
N ARG A 37 3.14 -15.23 7.35
CA ARG A 37 1.87 -14.54 7.61
C ARG A 37 1.66 -13.44 6.59
N MET A 38 0.47 -13.41 6.00
CA MET A 38 0.07 -12.41 5.02
C MET A 38 -1.37 -12.00 5.29
N TYR A 39 -1.61 -10.70 5.44
CA TYR A 39 -2.99 -10.22 5.52
C TYR A 39 -3.60 -10.11 4.14
N VAL A 40 -4.89 -10.35 4.02
CA VAL A 40 -5.71 -9.87 2.90
C VAL A 40 -6.60 -8.78 3.46
N ALA A 41 -6.51 -7.58 2.90
CA ALA A 41 -7.26 -6.42 3.32
C ALA A 41 -8.11 -5.86 2.18
N ARG A 42 -9.21 -5.20 2.54
CA ARG A 42 -9.90 -4.25 1.67
C ARG A 42 -9.31 -2.88 1.92
N VAL A 43 -8.91 -2.18 0.86
CA VAL A 43 -8.28 -0.87 0.99
C VAL A 43 -8.98 0.14 0.09
N LEU A 44 -9.28 1.31 0.65
CA LEU A 44 -9.85 2.44 -0.06
C LEU A 44 -8.74 3.18 -0.81
N THR A 45 -8.46 2.73 -2.03
CA THR A 45 -7.40 3.30 -2.87
C THR A 45 -7.80 4.58 -3.59
N GLY A 46 -9.11 4.77 -3.83
CA GLY A 46 -9.67 5.99 -4.42
C GLY A 46 -8.97 6.43 -5.70
N GLN A 47 -8.82 7.75 -5.87
CA GLN A 47 -7.98 8.33 -6.91
C GLN A 47 -6.52 8.28 -6.50
N PHE A 48 -5.67 7.77 -7.37
CA PHE A 48 -4.25 7.57 -7.09
C PHE A 48 -3.35 8.27 -8.10
N THR A 49 -2.10 8.48 -7.69
CA THR A 49 -1.04 9.01 -8.55
C THR A 49 0.29 8.34 -8.24
N LYS A 50 1.35 8.67 -8.99
CA LYS A 50 2.67 8.09 -8.77
C LYS A 50 3.28 8.58 -7.45
N GLY A 51 3.72 7.64 -6.62
CA GLY A 51 4.44 7.95 -5.38
C GLY A 51 5.92 8.22 -5.62
N VAL A 52 6.54 8.95 -4.69
CA VAL A 52 8.00 9.15 -4.64
C VAL A 52 8.48 9.07 -3.20
N SER A 53 9.76 8.74 -3.02
CA SER A 53 10.39 8.68 -1.71
C SER A 53 10.26 10.01 -0.95
N GLY A 54 10.05 9.94 0.36
CA GLY A 54 9.92 11.09 1.26
C GLY A 54 8.53 11.75 1.32
N MET A 55 7.55 11.28 0.53
CA MET A 55 6.16 11.71 0.67
C MET A 55 5.58 11.27 2.03
N LYS A 56 4.93 12.17 2.76
CA LYS A 56 4.21 11.87 4.01
C LYS A 56 2.69 11.89 3.86
N ALA A 57 2.21 12.33 2.70
CA ALA A 57 0.83 12.34 2.27
C ALA A 57 0.80 12.32 0.73
N PRO A 58 -0.33 11.92 0.11
CA PRO A 58 -0.49 12.05 -1.34
C PRO A 58 -0.42 13.52 -1.77
N PRO A 59 0.02 13.81 -3.00
CA PRO A 59 0.06 15.18 -3.50
C PRO A 59 -1.36 15.72 -3.76
N PRO A 60 -1.52 17.04 -3.94
CA PRO A 60 -2.79 17.64 -4.37
C PRO A 60 -3.25 17.08 -5.71
N ASN A 61 -4.56 16.92 -5.85
CA ASN A 61 -5.18 16.43 -7.06
C ASN A 61 -5.57 17.59 -7.98
N PRO A 62 -4.95 17.74 -9.16
CA PRO A 62 -5.17 18.87 -10.05
C PRO A 62 -6.59 18.93 -10.64
N SER A 63 -7.34 17.83 -10.58
CA SER A 63 -8.74 17.78 -11.02
C SER A 63 -9.68 18.61 -10.13
N PHE A 64 -9.24 18.95 -8.91
CA PHE A 64 -10.03 19.70 -7.92
C PHE A 64 -9.40 21.07 -7.61
N GLN A 65 -9.19 21.87 -8.66
CA GLN A 65 -8.61 23.22 -8.54
C GLN A 65 -9.34 24.05 -7.46
N GLY A 66 -8.61 24.50 -6.45
CA GLY A 66 -9.11 25.41 -5.40
C GLY A 66 -9.53 24.76 -4.08
N ASN A 67 -9.69 23.42 -4.01
CA ASN A 67 -10.25 22.76 -2.82
C ASN A 67 -9.23 22.02 -1.94
N ASN A 68 -7.92 22.14 -2.22
CA ASN A 68 -6.86 21.44 -1.47
C ASN A 68 -7.11 19.92 -1.29
N VAL A 69 -7.83 19.31 -2.23
CA VAL A 69 -8.14 17.87 -2.22
C VAL A 69 -6.88 17.12 -2.64
N LEU A 70 -6.44 16.18 -1.80
CA LEU A 70 -5.32 15.29 -2.11
C LEU A 70 -5.81 14.09 -2.93
N TYR A 71 -4.89 13.39 -3.58
CA TYR A 71 -5.17 12.01 -3.99
C TYR A 71 -5.45 11.13 -2.75
N ASP A 72 -6.14 10.02 -2.94
CA ASP A 72 -6.49 9.10 -1.85
C ASP A 72 -5.34 8.13 -1.54
N SER A 73 -4.53 7.78 -2.55
CA SER A 73 -3.36 6.90 -2.41
C SER A 73 -2.29 7.21 -3.46
N VAL A 74 -1.13 6.56 -3.33
CA VAL A 74 -0.09 6.58 -4.38
C VAL A 74 0.31 5.17 -4.80
N VAL A 75 0.88 5.05 -6.01
CA VAL A 75 1.25 3.78 -6.64
C VAL A 75 2.67 3.83 -7.19
N ASP A 76 3.23 2.66 -7.49
CA ASP A 76 4.51 2.49 -8.17
C ASP A 76 4.43 2.86 -9.66
N ASN A 77 3.34 2.48 -10.33
CA ASN A 77 3.06 2.73 -11.74
C ASN A 77 1.58 3.07 -11.95
N THR A 78 1.29 4.22 -12.56
CA THR A 78 -0.09 4.69 -12.79
C THR A 78 -0.83 3.95 -13.90
N ALA A 79 -0.12 3.34 -14.86
CA ALA A 79 -0.72 2.60 -15.96
C ALA A 79 -1.09 1.16 -15.56
N ASN A 80 -0.29 0.54 -14.68
CA ASN A 80 -0.54 -0.79 -14.15
C ASN A 80 0.04 -0.92 -12.71
N PRO A 81 -0.74 -0.55 -11.68
CA PRO A 81 -0.27 -0.56 -10.30
C PRO A 81 0.07 -1.97 -9.79
N GLY A 82 1.32 -2.17 -9.36
CA GLY A 82 1.76 -3.37 -8.64
C GLY A 82 1.51 -3.27 -7.14
N MET A 83 1.43 -2.03 -6.64
CA MET A 83 1.16 -1.74 -5.23
C MET A 83 0.45 -0.41 -5.05
N TYR A 84 -0.24 -0.28 -3.93
CA TYR A 84 -0.80 0.97 -3.44
C TYR A 84 -0.22 1.29 -2.07
N ILE A 85 -0.04 2.58 -1.82
CA ILE A 85 0.46 3.12 -0.57
C ILE A 85 -0.61 4.09 -0.05
N ILE A 86 -1.10 3.80 1.16
CA ILE A 86 -2.04 4.68 1.89
C ILE A 86 -1.33 5.39 3.02
N PHE A 87 -1.87 6.53 3.43
CA PHE A 87 -1.28 7.39 4.46
C PHE A 87 -2.22 7.60 5.67
N HIS A 88 -3.44 7.04 5.62
CA HIS A 88 -4.39 7.09 6.73
C HIS A 88 -4.88 5.70 7.12
N ASP A 89 -4.75 5.37 8.40
CA ASP A 89 -5.09 4.04 8.96
C ASP A 89 -6.53 3.57 8.66
N PRO A 90 -7.58 4.42 8.72
CA PRO A 90 -8.94 3.99 8.44
C PRO A 90 -9.19 3.57 6.98
N GLN A 91 -8.24 3.80 6.06
CA GLN A 91 -8.38 3.39 4.66
C GLN A 91 -8.19 1.89 4.44
N ALA A 92 -7.72 1.13 5.44
CA ALA A 92 -7.52 -0.31 5.32
C ALA A 92 -8.33 -1.10 6.36
N TYR A 93 -9.00 -2.15 5.88
CA TYR A 93 -9.68 -3.14 6.72
C TYR A 93 -9.06 -4.53 6.48
N PRO A 94 -8.23 -5.03 7.40
CA PRO A 94 -7.72 -6.40 7.33
C PRO A 94 -8.88 -7.40 7.46
N GLU A 95 -9.14 -8.15 6.40
CA GLU A 95 -10.27 -9.09 6.33
C GLU A 95 -9.85 -10.51 6.73
N TYR A 96 -8.67 -10.94 6.30
CA TYR A 96 -8.13 -12.27 6.61
C TYR A 96 -6.65 -12.20 6.97
N LEU A 97 -6.22 -13.17 7.78
CA LEU A 97 -4.82 -13.51 7.99
C LEU A 97 -4.57 -14.90 7.40
N ILE A 98 -3.71 -14.98 6.40
CA ILE A 98 -3.28 -16.23 5.78
C ILE A 98 -1.98 -16.67 6.43
N GLU A 99 -1.96 -17.91 6.94
CA GLU A 99 -0.75 -18.60 7.39
C GLU A 99 -0.38 -19.71 6.39
N TYR A 100 0.86 -19.72 5.92
CA TYR A 100 1.35 -20.68 4.93
C TYR A 100 2.86 -20.91 5.08
N LYS A 101 3.44 -21.80 4.26
CA LYS A 101 4.89 -22.07 4.24
C LYS A 101 5.47 -21.79 2.87
#